data_AF-A0A2N7YHV0-F1
#
_entry.id   AF-A0A2N7YHV0-F1
#
_cell.length_a   1.000
_cell.length_b   1.000
_cell.length_c   1.000
_cell.angle_alpha   90.00
_cell.angle_beta   90.00
_cell.angle_gamma   90.00
#
_symmetry.space_group_name_H-M   'P 1'
#
loop_
_entity.id
_entity.type
_entity.pdbx_description
1 polymer ?
#
loop_
_entity_poly.entity_id
_entity_poly.type
_entity_poly.pdbx_seq_one_letter_code
_entity_poly.pdbx_strand_id
1 'polypeptide(L)' 'MEMQSETLAEEELAAITGYVIPSGQIAWLSRNGWKYVLTRARRPVVGRVYARMKLAGVKPSAENVAAEAWSLDLSKVG' A
#
# COMPACT_ATOMS: atom_id res chain seq x y z
N MET A 1 -14.29 12.46 -9.27
CA MET A 1 -13.67 11.15 -9.53
C MET A 1 -12.21 11.28 -9.14
N GLU A 2 -11.89 10.94 -7.89
CA GLU A 2 -10.53 11.05 -7.36
C GLU A 2 -9.69 9.95 -8.01
N MET A 3 -8.73 10.34 -8.85
CA MET A 3 -7.73 9.42 -9.35
C MET A 3 -6.95 8.90 -8.14
N GLN A 4 -7.24 7.65 -7.74
CA GLN A 4 -6.53 6.98 -6.66
C GLN A 4 -5.05 6.95 -7.02
N SER A 5 -4.26 7.84 -6.43
CA SER A 5 -2.82 7.80 -6.55
C SER A 5 -2.36 6.45 -6.00
N GLU A 6 -1.51 5.75 -6.75
CA GLU A 6 -0.96 4.45 -6.35
C GLU A 6 -0.10 4.55 -5.07
N THR A 7 0.24 5.78 -4.67
CA THR A 7 0.91 6.13 -3.42
C THR A 7 -0.06 6.67 -2.36
N LEU A 8 0.26 6.44 -1.09
CA LEU A 8 -0.40 7.08 0.04
C LEU A 8 -0.24 8.61 0.00
N ALA A 9 -1.32 9.32 0.32
CA ALA A 9 -1.25 10.75 0.57
C ALA A 9 -0.56 11.03 1.92
N GLU A 10 -0.03 12.25 2.08
CA GLU A 10 0.65 12.65 3.32
C GLU A 10 -0.27 12.57 4.55
N GLU A 11 -1.55 12.89 4.35
CA GLU A 11 -2.61 12.85 5.36
C GLU A 11 -2.85 11.43 5.87
N GLU A 12 -2.96 10.47 4.95
CA GLU A 12 -3.15 9.07 5.29
C GLU A 12 -1.92 8.48 5.97
N LEU A 13 -0.72 8.88 5.51
CA LEU A 13 0.52 8.44 6.13
C LEU A 13 0.64 9.01 7.55
N ALA A 14 0.20 10.24 7.79
CA ALA A 14 0.08 10.80 9.14
C ALA A 14 -0.97 10.07 9.99
N ALA A 15 -2.11 9.69 9.43
CA ALA A 15 -3.14 8.93 10.14
C ALA A 15 -2.66 7.52 10.54
N ILE A 16 -1.89 6.85 9.68
CA ILE A 16 -1.34 5.51 9.95
C ILE A 16 -0.20 5.58 10.98
N THR A 17 0.72 6.51 10.80
CA THR A 17 1.93 6.61 11.64
C THR A 17 1.69 7.34 12.96
N GLY A 18 0.66 8.19 13.03
CA GLY A 18 0.41 9.11 14.14
C GLY A 18 1.36 10.32 14.17
N TYR A 19 2.22 10.48 13.16
CA TYR A 19 3.21 11.55 13.10
C TYR A 19 2.99 12.46 11.89
N VAL A 20 3.04 13.77 12.12
CA VAL A 20 3.00 14.81 11.06
C VAL A 20 4.39 15.08 10.49
N ILE A 21 5.44 14.92 11.31
CA ILE A 21 6.82 15.19 10.90
C ILE A 21 7.43 13.99 10.13
N PRO A 22 8.12 14.23 8.99
CA PRO A 22 8.69 13.15 8.17
C PRO A 22 9.67 12.25 8.94
N SER A 23 10.47 12.82 9.84
CA SER A 23 11.41 12.06 10.67
C SER A 23 10.70 11.06 11.59
N GLY A 24 9.56 11.44 12.17
CA GLY A 24 8.74 10.57 13.02
C GLY A 24 8.06 9.48 12.21
N GLN A 25 7.56 9.83 11.02
CA GLN A 25 7.00 8.87 10.07
C GLN A 25 8.03 7.81 9.66
N ILE A 26 9.25 8.22 9.29
CA ILE A 26 10.35 7.33 8.92
C ILE A 26 10.72 6.39 10.09
N ALA A 27 10.85 6.93 11.30
CA ALA A 27 11.16 6.14 12.48
C ALA A 27 10.07 5.09 12.77
N TRP A 28 8.80 5.48 12.66
CA TRP A 28 7.66 4.58 12.82
C TRP A 28 7.67 3.49 11.73
N LEU A 29 7.82 3.87 10.46
CA LEU A 29 7.84 2.94 9.33
C LEU A 29 8.97 1.93 9.47
N SER A 30 10.18 2.38 9.84
CA SER A 30 11.33 1.51 10.07
C SER A 30 11.09 0.55 11.25
N ARG A 31 10.54 1.04 12.37
CA ARG A 31 10.29 0.23 13.57
C ARG A 31 9.20 -0.82 13.34
N ASN A 32 8.21 -0.50 12.52
CA ASN A 32 7.11 -1.41 12.17
C ASN A 32 7.44 -2.30 10.95
N GLY A 33 8.64 -2.19 10.37
CA GLY A 33 9.07 -3.01 9.23
C GLY A 33 8.33 -2.71 7.92
N TRP A 34 7.84 -1.48 7.75
CA TRP A 34 7.19 -1.05 6.53
C TRP A 34 8.21 -0.75 5.44
N LYS A 35 7.93 -1.16 4.21
CA LYS A 35 8.70 -0.74 3.03
C LYS A 35 8.23 0.64 2.58
N TYR A 36 9.17 1.56 2.40
CA TYR A 36 8.92 2.92 1.92
C TYR A 36 10.08 3.39 1.03
N VAL A 37 9.80 4.38 0.19
CA VAL A 37 10.77 5.09 -0.64
C VAL A 37 10.87 6.53 -0.16
N LEU A 38 12.03 7.15 -0.28
CA LEU A 38 12.21 8.56 0.07
C LEU A 38 12.19 9.42 -1.19
N THR A 39 11.44 10.53 -1.16
CA THR A 39 11.53 11.56 -2.19
C THR A 39 12.80 12.40 -2.04
N ARG A 40 13.09 13.25 -3.04
CA ARG A 40 14.19 14.24 -2.97
C ARG A 40 14.09 15.16 -1.73
N ALA A 41 12.87 15.41 -1.24
CA ALA A 41 12.60 16.20 -0.04
C ALA A 41 12.65 15.38 1.27
N ARG A 42 13.15 14.13 1.23
CA ARG A 42 13.19 13.19 2.37
C ARG A 42 11.81 12.88 2.97
N ARG A 43 10.75 12.96 2.17
CA ARG A 43 9.42 12.53 2.59
C ARG A 43 9.24 11.04 2.30
N PRO A 44 8.74 10.23 3.26
CA PRO A 44 8.46 8.83 3.02
C PRO A 44 7.23 8.66 2.13
N VAL A 45 7.35 7.81 1.12
CA VAL A 45 6.30 7.43 0.19
C VAL A 45 6.09 5.93 0.30
N VAL A 46 4.84 5.54 0.51
CA VAL A 46 4.44 4.14 0.63
C VAL A 46 3.36 3.86 -0.42
N GLY A 47 3.46 2.72 -1.09
CA GLY A 47 2.43 2.28 -2.03
C GLY A 47 1.11 2.01 -1.31
N ARG A 48 0.01 2.53 -1.84
CA ARG A 48 -1.34 2.38 -1.28
C ARG A 48 -1.78 0.92 -1.20
N VAL A 49 -1.50 0.14 -2.25
CA VAL A 49 -1.79 -1.31 -2.29
C VAL A 49 -1.02 -2.05 -1.20
N TYR A 50 0.28 -1.75 -1.05
CA TYR A 50 1.10 -2.33 0.00
C TYR A 50 0.55 -2.00 1.40
N ALA A 51 0.19 -0.74 1.64
CA ALA A 51 -0.37 -0.30 2.91
C ALA A 51 -1.70 -0.98 3.23
N ARG A 52 -2.63 -1.05 2.25
CA ARG A 52 -3.90 -1.78 2.40
C ARG A 52 -3.67 -3.24 2.77
N MET A 53 -2.77 -3.93 2.06
CA MET A 53 -2.42 -5.32 2.38
C MET A 53 -1.83 -5.47 3.79
N LYS A 54 -0.92 -4.57 4.17
CA LYS A 54 -0.27 -4.57 5.48
C LYS A 54 -1.25 -4.30 6.62
N LEU A 55 -2.18 -3.36 6.43
CA LEU A 55 -3.21 -2.96 7.41
C LEU A 55 -4.35 -3.96 7.54
N ALA A 56 -4.72 -4.64 6.44
CA ALA A 56 -5.73 -5.69 6.46
C ALA A 56 -5.29 -6.95 7.25
N GLY A 57 -4.07 -6.97 7.79
CA GLY A 57 -3.51 -8.13 8.50
C GLY A 57 -3.18 -9.31 7.58
N VAL A 58 -3.32 -9.11 6.26
CA VAL A 58 -3.08 -10.14 5.25
C VAL A 58 -1.58 -10.22 4.98
N LYS A 59 -0.93 -11.31 5.39
CA LYS A 59 0.41 -11.65 4.90
C LYS A 59 0.31 -11.85 3.38
N PRO A 60 1.16 -11.18 2.57
CA PRO A 60 1.19 -11.45 1.14
C PRO A 60 1.80 -12.84 0.92
N SER A 61 0.96 -13.86 0.92
CA SER A 61 1.24 -15.16 0.30
C SER A 61 0.72 -15.12 -1.13
N ALA A 62 1.36 -15.86 -2.04
CA ALA A 62 0.98 -15.93 -3.45
C ALA A 62 -0.52 -16.24 -3.66
N GLU A 63 -1.14 -16.89 -2.68
CA GLU A 63 -2.57 -17.21 -2.62
C GLU A 63 -3.49 -15.97 -2.58
N ASN A 64 -3.07 -14.87 -1.96
CA ASN A 64 -3.90 -13.66 -1.82
C ASN A 64 -3.79 -12.69 -3.01
N VAL A 65 -2.78 -12.85 -3.88
CA VAL A 65 -2.59 -12.03 -5.08
C VAL A 65 -3.37 -12.62 -6.27
N ALA A 66 -3.75 -13.90 -6.20
CA ALA A 66 -4.40 -14.65 -7.29
C ALA A 66 -5.94 -14.70 -7.21
N ALA A 67 -6.57 -13.95 -6.30
CA ALA A 67 -8.02 -14.08 -6.05
C ALA A 67 -8.93 -13.60 -7.20
N GLU A 68 -8.40 -12.97 -8.24
CA GLU A 68 -9.14 -12.70 -9.48
C GLU A 68 -8.34 -13.18 -10.71
N ALA A 69 -8.10 -14.48 -10.79
CA ALA A 69 -7.95 -15.11 -12.10
C ALA A 69 -9.33 -15.08 -12.79
N TRP A 70 -9.58 -14.05 -13.59
CA TRP A 70 -10.74 -13.96 -14.47
C TRP A 70 -10.83 -15.25 -15.31
N SER A 71 -11.73 -16.16 -14.96
CA SER A 71 -12.00 -17.37 -15.72
C SER A 71 -13.03 -17.05 -16.80
N LEU A 72 -12.58 -16.99 -18.06
CA LEU A 72 -13.44 -16.80 -19.22
C LEU A 72 -14.06 -18.15 -19.60
N ASP A 73 -15.34 -18.37 -19.27
CA ASP A 73 -16.07 -19.55 -19.70
C ASP A 73 -16.43 -19.43 -21.20
N LEU A 74 -15.71 -20.18 -22.04
CA LEU A 74 -15.95 -20.27 -23.48
C LEU A 74 -16.86 -21.44 -23.86
N SER A 75 -17.50 -22.10 -22.89
CA SER A 75 -18.38 -23.25 -23.11
C SER A 75 -19.60 -22.95 -24.00
N LYS A 76 -19.82 -21.68 -24.35
CA LYS A 76 -20.90 -21.21 -25.23
C LYS A 76 -20.44 -20.52 -26.51
N VAL A 77 -19.14 -20.52 -26.82
CA VAL A 77 -18.63 -20.01 -28.10
C VAL A 77 -18.26 -21.19 -29.00
N GLY A 78 -19.20 -21.54 -29.89
CA GLY A 78 -18.96 -22.21 -31.17
C GLY A 78 -18.80 -23.71 -31.14
#